data_AF-A0A2W6YP91-F1
#
_entry.id   AF-A0A2W6YP91-F1
#
_cell.length_a   1.000
_cell.length_b   1.000
_cell.length_c   1.000
_cell.angle_alpha   90.00
_cell.angle_beta   90.00
_cell.angle_gamma   90.00
#
_symmetry.space_group_name_H-M   'P 1'
#
loop_
_entity.id
_entity.type
_entity.pdbx_description
1 polymer ?
#
loop_
_entity_poly.entity_id
_entity_poly.type
_entity_poly.pdbx_seq_one_letter_code
_entity_poly.pdbx_strand_id
1 'polypeptide(L)' 'MFKYVAIRQEKGRWRITAESGRPGDPVLNLDNRGYASRMDALQAAMIYAQDNRLDIVEMAL' A
#
# COMPACT_ATOMS: atom_id res chain seq x y z
N MET A 1 -6.88 -3.60 -13.14
CA MET A 1 -5.69 -2.72 -13.11
C MET A 1 -5.73 -1.96 -11.80
N PHE A 2 -4.64 -1.97 -11.03
CA PHE A 2 -4.54 -1.21 -9.78
C PHE A 2 -4.53 0.29 -10.08
N LYS A 3 -5.05 1.09 -9.16
CA LYS A 3 -5.16 2.55 -9.28
C LYS A 3 -4.28 3.29 -8.29
N TYR A 4 -4.13 2.75 -7.09
CA TYR A 4 -3.31 3.36 -6.05
C TYR A 4 -2.62 2.29 -5.20
N VAL A 5 -1.58 2.71 -4.49
CA VAL A 5 -0.96 1.97 -3.39
C VAL A 5 -1.51 2.54 -2.08
N ALA A 6 -2.25 1.72 -1.34
CA ALA A 6 -2.73 2.07 -0.01
C ALA A 6 -1.64 1.80 1.02
N ILE A 7 -1.43 2.73 1.94
CA ILE A 7 -0.62 2.53 3.15
C ILE A 7 -1.59 2.54 4.34
N ARG A 8 -1.55 1.52 5.19
CA ARG A 8 -2.39 1.44 6.40
C ARG A 8 -1.66 0.80 7.56
N GLN A 9 -2.04 1.18 8.78
CA GLN A 9 -1.54 0.54 9.98
C GLN A 9 -2.47 -0.62 10.38
N GLU A 10 -1.93 -1.83 10.51
CA GLU A 10 -2.65 -3.02 10.94
C GLU A 10 -1.88 -3.70 12.08
N LYS A 11 -2.51 -3.85 13.26
CA LYS A 11 -1.91 -4.53 14.42
C LYS A 11 -0.51 -4.00 14.78
N GLY A 12 -0.31 -2.68 14.68
CA GLY A 12 0.97 -2.02 14.98
C GLY A 12 2.05 -2.16 13.90
N ARG A 13 1.72 -2.72 12.74
CA ARG A 13 2.61 -2.80 11.56
C ARG A 13 2.03 -1.98 10.41
N TRP A 14 2.89 -1.40 9.59
CA TRP A 14 2.49 -0.67 8.39
C TRP A 14 2.43 -1.63 7.21
N ARG A 15 1.30 -1.70 6.52
CA ARG A 15 1.09 -2.54 5.34
C ARG A 15 0.84 -1.72 4.11
N ILE A 16 1.24 -2.27 2.97
CA ILE A 16 1.08 -1.64 1.67
C ILE A 16 0.40 -2.59 0.69
N THR A 17 -0.63 -2.07 0.02
CA THR A 17 -1.42 -2.85 -0.93
C THR A 17 -1.68 -2.07 -2.20
N ALA A 18 -1.59 -2.72 -3.36
CA ALA A 18 -2.10 -2.14 -4.59
C ALA A 18 -3.60 -2.45 -4.70
N GLU A 19 -4.41 -1.41 -4.91
CA GLU A 19 -5.87 -1.50 -4.92
C GLU A 19 -6.45 -0.79 -6.15
N SER A 20 -7.58 -1.27 -6.66
CA SER A 20 -8.30 -0.65 -7.78
C SER A 20 -9.39 0.35 -7.35
N GLY A 21 -9.69 0.42 -6.05
CA GLY A 21 -10.70 1.31 -5.46
C GLY A 21 -12.15 0.85 -5.60
N ARG A 22 -12.41 -0.36 -6.10
CA ARG A 22 -13.77 -0.93 -6.17
C ARG A 22 -13.95 -2.03 -5.11
N PRO A 23 -15.06 -2.04 -4.36
CA PRO A 23 -15.38 -3.16 -3.48
C PRO A 23 -15.44 -4.47 -4.27
N GLY A 24 -14.75 -5.50 -3.77
CA GLY A 24 -14.72 -6.84 -4.39
C GLY A 24 -13.64 -7.05 -5.46
N ASP A 25 -12.92 -6.00 -5.87
CA ASP A 25 -11.79 -6.15 -6.78
C ASP A 25 -10.57 -6.77 -6.07
N PRO A 26 -9.65 -7.39 -6.83
CA PRO A 26 -8.43 -7.95 -6.26
C PRO A 26 -7.58 -6.87 -5.60
N VAL A 27 -7.07 -7.20 -4.42
CA VAL A 27 -6.07 -6.43 -3.67
C VAL A 27 -4.76 -7.20 -3.71
N LEU A 28 -3.69 -6.55 -4.13
CA LEU A 28 -2.36 -7.15 -4.12
C LEU A 28 -1.61 -6.68 -2.87
N ASN A 29 -1.27 -7.62 -1.98
CA ASN A 29 -0.36 -7.36 -0.88
C ASN A 29 1.07 -7.20 -1.44
N LEU A 30 1.66 -6.03 -1.23
CA LEU A 30 3.03 -5.72 -1.66
C LEU A 30 4.05 -6.03 -0.56
N ASP A 31 3.58 -6.47 0.61
CA ASP A 31 4.39 -6.89 1.73
C ASP A 31 3.85 -8.19 2.36
N ASN A 32 4.76 -8.99 2.93
CA ASN A 32 4.40 -10.27 3.54
C ASN A 32 4.18 -10.19 5.06
N ARG A 33 4.77 -9.22 5.77
CA ARG A 33 4.79 -9.17 7.25
C ARG A 33 4.43 -7.82 7.85
N GLY A 34 4.26 -6.80 7.04
CA GLY A 34 4.17 -5.40 7.46
C GLY A 34 5.52 -4.84 7.90
N TYR A 35 5.71 -3.56 7.67
CA TYR A 35 6.86 -2.77 8.08
C TYR A 35 6.72 -2.33 9.54
N ALA A 36 7.86 -2.19 10.24
CA ALA A 36 7.89 -1.63 11.58
C ALA A 36 7.68 -0.11 11.56
N SER A 37 8.26 0.57 10.57
CA SER A 37 8.24 2.02 10.42
C SER A 37 7.29 2.46 9.30
N ARG A 38 6.61 3.58 9.52
CA ARG A 38 5.83 4.27 8.47
C ARG A 38 6.72 4.69 7.31
N MET A 39 7.95 5.12 7.59
CA MET A 39 8.89 5.57 6.56
C MET A 39 9.33 4.42 5.65
N ASP A 40 9.59 3.24 6.21
CA ASP A 40 9.98 2.07 5.40
C ASP A 40 8.83 1.63 4.48
N ALA A 41 7.59 1.63 5.01
CA ALA A 41 6.39 1.35 4.23
C ALA A 41 6.19 2.39 3.11
N LEU A 42 6.38 3.68 3.42
CA LEU A 42 6.26 4.76 2.44
C LEU A 42 7.31 4.63 1.35
N GLN A 43 8.57 4.35 1.69
CA GLN A 43 9.64 4.16 0.72
C GLN A 43 9.32 2.98 -0.22
N ALA A 44 8.85 1.86 0.31
CA ALA A 44 8.45 0.71 -0.49
C ALA A 44 7.23 1.03 -1.38
N ALA A 45 6.23 1.74 -0.85
CA ALA A 45 5.07 2.19 -1.62
C ALA A 45 5.48 3.13 -2.76
N MET A 46 6.41 4.05 -2.53
CA MET A 46 6.93 4.98 -3.54
C MET A 46 7.62 4.25 -4.70
N ILE A 47 8.46 3.25 -4.40
CA ILE A 47 9.13 2.46 -5.43
C ILE A 47 8.09 1.77 -6.32
N TYR A 48 7.15 1.05 -5.71
CA TYR A 48 6.12 0.33 -6.47
C TYR A 48 5.20 1.29 -7.24
N ALA A 49 4.79 2.40 -6.62
CA ALA A 49 3.95 3.40 -7.24
C ALA A 49 4.63 4.06 -8.43
N GLN A 50 5.93 4.36 -8.34
CA GLN A 50 6.71 4.94 -9.42
C GLN A 50 6.83 3.96 -10.61
N ASP A 51 7.14 2.69 -10.34
CA ASP A 51 7.26 1.66 -11.37
C ASP A 51 5.94 1.41 -12.11
N ASN A 52 4.81 1.56 -11.41
CA ASN A 52 3.47 1.29 -11.93
C ASN A 52 2.66 2.55 -12.28
N ARG A 53 3.22 3.75 -12.11
CA ARG A 53 2.55 5.06 -12.28
C ARG A 53 1.23 5.15 -11.50
N LEU A 54 1.27 4.77 -10.23
CA LEU A 54 0.12 4.79 -9.32
C LEU A 54 0.25 5.93 -8.31
N ASP A 55 -0.89 6.38 -7.79
CA ASP A 55 -0.92 7.28 -6.65
C ASP A 55 -0.68 6.53 -5.33
N ILE A 56 -0.20 7.23 -4.30
CA ILE A 56 -0.07 6.68 -2.94
C ILE A 56 -1.16 7.30 -2.08
N VAL A 57 -1.93 6.46 -1.39
CA VAL A 57 -2.99 6.90 -0.49
C VAL A 57 -2.68 6.35 0.90
N GLU A 58 -2.52 7.24 1.87
CA GLU A 58 -2.43 6.85 3.27
C GLU A 58 -3.82 6.80 3.88
N MET A 59 -4.22 5.62 4.34
CA MET A 59 -5.52 5.40 4.95
C MET A 59 -5.40 5.66 6.44
N ALA A 60 -6.02 6.74 6.92
CA ALA A 60 -6.25 6.95 8.34
C ALA A 60 -7.27 5.89 8.83
N LEU A 61 -6.93 5.20 9.93
CA LEU A 61 -7.84 4.30 10.65
C LEU A 61 -8.99 5.08 11.29
#